data_AF-A0A0V0UKZ6-F1
#
_entry.id   AF-A0A0V0UKZ6-F1
#
_cell.length_a   1.000
_cell.length_b   1.000
_cell.length_c   1.000
_cell.angle_alpha   90.00
_cell.angle_beta   90.00
_cell.angle_gamma   90.00
#
_symmetry.space_group_name_H-M   'P 1'
#
loop_
_entity.id
_entity.type
_entity.pdbx_description
1 polymer ?
#
loop_
_entity_poly.entity_id
_entity_poly.type
_entity_poly.pdbx_seq_one_letter_code
_entity_poly.pdbx_strand_id
1 'polypeptide(L)'
;LTPQGAAWEAYPADLDARADHSFWKTFESVVAAQNNKKFFAYNNAAPGVVILDTSAGVDEAAWIVHTVPGYPVPRVAYTFPASEYANGHLLICLSISESQIEPIAAALSLASPFIYYNDVPDAELDSRPSLKKVLNGETAMKPPFSTKQNIKTQANPSVPVQIFSKSERSKYEIYQRIISRQLKKTIKVWTRRDKKLKANCKIPGRHILLVSTPIDVNMQASSLEKDVTN
;
A
#
# COMPACT_ATOMS: atom_id res chain seq x y z
N LEU A 1 -8.21 24.77 -7.71
CA LEU A 1 -7.19 24.78 -6.64
C LEU A 1 -7.50 23.61 -5.73
N THR A 2 -6.67 22.57 -5.72
CA THR A 2 -6.73 21.55 -4.66
C THR A 2 -6.44 22.26 -3.33
N PRO A 3 -7.20 22.01 -2.25
CA PRO A 3 -6.86 22.55 -0.94
C PRO A 3 -5.41 22.19 -0.61
N GLN A 4 -4.67 23.13 -0.06
CA GLN A 4 -3.34 22.84 0.48
C GLN A 4 -3.55 21.82 1.61
N GLY A 5 -3.10 20.57 1.39
CA GLY A 5 -3.11 19.58 2.46
C GLY A 5 -2.27 20.09 3.63
N ALA A 6 -2.56 19.59 4.84
CA ALA A 6 -1.72 19.85 6.00
C ALA A 6 -0.26 19.46 5.69
N ALA A 7 0.69 20.21 6.25
CA ALA A 7 2.10 19.89 6.10
C ALA A 7 2.44 18.56 6.80
N TRP A 8 3.53 17.92 6.38
CA TRP A 8 4.11 16.82 7.14
C TRP A 8 4.63 17.36 8.47
N GLU A 9 4.20 16.73 9.57
CA GLU A 9 4.61 17.09 10.92
C GLU A 9 5.32 15.91 11.58
N ALA A 10 6.32 16.20 12.40
CA ALA A 10 7.02 15.18 13.17
C ALA A 10 6.09 14.66 14.27
N TYR A 11 6.02 13.34 14.41
CA TYR A 11 5.29 12.74 15.51
C TYR A 11 6.02 13.04 16.84
N PRO A 12 5.31 13.47 17.90
CA PRO A 12 5.95 13.82 19.17
C PRO A 12 6.44 12.62 19.98
N ALA A 13 6.19 11.39 19.54
CA ALA A 13 6.52 10.16 20.24
C ALA A 13 7.21 9.16 19.30
N ASP A 14 8.01 8.28 19.89
CA ASP A 14 8.62 7.14 19.20
C ASP A 14 7.52 6.19 18.68
N LEU A 15 7.76 5.55 17.53
CA LEU A 15 6.85 4.57 16.94
C LEU A 15 6.53 3.40 17.86
N ASP A 16 7.43 3.03 18.78
CA ASP A 16 7.22 1.95 19.76
C ASP A 16 6.43 2.35 21.01
N ALA A 17 6.25 3.65 21.24
CA ALA A 17 5.51 4.13 22.39
C ALA A 17 4.02 3.82 22.22
N ARG A 18 3.47 2.88 23.02
CA ARG A 18 2.02 2.62 23.08
C ARG A 18 1.26 3.83 23.64
N ALA A 19 1.10 4.89 22.85
CA ALA A 19 0.39 6.09 23.26
C ALA A 19 -0.15 6.84 22.03
N ASP A 20 -1.46 6.67 21.79
CA ASP A 20 -2.38 7.55 21.05
C ASP A 20 -1.95 8.14 19.70
N HIS A 21 -0.97 7.53 19.03
CA HIS A 21 -0.58 7.90 17.69
C HIS A 21 -1.24 7.04 16.62
N SER A 22 -1.43 7.62 15.44
CA SER A 22 -2.08 6.96 14.29
C SER A 22 -1.39 5.66 13.92
N PHE A 23 -0.06 5.62 14.00
CA PHE A 23 0.73 4.43 13.67
C PHE A 23 0.35 3.22 14.54
N TRP A 24 0.32 3.38 15.87
CA TRP A 24 -0.10 2.32 16.79
C TRP A 24 -1.57 1.95 16.56
N LYS A 25 -2.45 2.96 16.53
CA LYS A 25 -3.90 2.76 16.40
C LYS A 25 -4.29 2.00 15.14
N THR A 26 -3.59 2.22 14.03
CA THR A 26 -3.80 1.48 12.77
C THR A 26 -3.60 -0.03 12.93
N PHE A 27 -2.73 -0.49 13.84
CA PHE A 27 -2.41 -1.91 14.01
C PHE A 27 -3.01 -2.53 15.29
N GLU A 28 -3.83 -1.80 16.05
CA GLU A 28 -4.40 -2.27 17.32
C GLU A 28 -5.14 -3.62 17.14
N SER A 29 -5.96 -3.74 16.09
CA SER A 29 -6.70 -4.98 15.76
C SER A 29 -5.84 -6.09 15.13
N VAL A 30 -4.64 -5.74 14.64
CA VAL A 30 -3.68 -6.68 14.06
C VAL A 30 -2.87 -7.39 15.15
N VAL A 31 -2.48 -6.64 16.18
CA VAL A 31 -1.68 -7.17 17.30
C VAL A 31 -2.53 -7.81 18.39
N ALA A 32 -3.73 -7.26 18.65
CA ALA A 32 -4.64 -7.74 19.68
C ALA A 32 -5.88 -8.36 19.05
N ALA A 33 -6.33 -9.49 19.58
CA ALA A 33 -7.56 -10.13 19.13
C ALA A 33 -8.77 -9.25 19.45
N GLN A 34 -9.53 -8.91 18.40
CA GLN A 34 -10.85 -8.28 18.50
C GLN A 34 -11.85 -9.21 17.82
N ASN A 35 -12.98 -9.48 18.47
CA ASN A 35 -13.90 -10.53 18.01
C ASN A 35 -14.42 -10.27 16.58
N ASN A 36 -14.72 -9.02 16.29
CA ASN A 36 -15.32 -8.54 15.05
C ASN A 36 -14.34 -7.92 14.06
N LYS A 37 -13.04 -7.80 14.36
CA LYS A 37 -12.06 -7.33 13.37
C LYS A 37 -11.24 -8.51 12.85
N LYS A 38 -11.38 -8.77 11.55
CA LYS A 38 -10.66 -9.82 10.83
C LYS A 38 -9.74 -9.17 9.80
N PHE A 39 -8.68 -9.86 9.42
CA PHE A 39 -7.74 -9.34 8.45
C PHE A 39 -6.93 -10.43 7.77
N PHE A 40 -6.33 -10.05 6.66
CA PHE A 40 -5.20 -10.78 6.10
C PHE A 40 -4.03 -9.83 5.92
N ALA A 41 -2.84 -10.38 6.12
CA ALA A 41 -1.59 -9.66 5.99
C ALA A 41 -0.73 -10.33 4.93
N TYR A 42 -0.11 -9.51 4.09
CA TYR A 42 0.59 -9.96 2.89
C TYR A 42 1.90 -9.22 2.69
N ASN A 43 2.84 -9.88 2.04
CA ASN A 43 4.19 -9.39 1.80
C ASN A 43 4.64 -9.69 0.36
N ASN A 44 5.54 -8.86 -0.19
CA ASN A 44 6.30 -8.93 -1.44
C ASN A 44 6.71 -7.49 -1.85
N ALA A 45 6.73 -7.13 -3.15
CA ALA A 45 7.01 -5.79 -3.67
C ALA A 45 5.91 -4.73 -3.39
N ALA A 46 5.28 -4.79 -2.22
CA ALA A 46 4.62 -3.75 -1.42
C ALA A 46 3.83 -4.47 -0.30
N PRO A 47 4.37 -4.67 0.92
CA PRO A 47 3.64 -5.31 2.01
C PRO A 47 2.43 -4.51 2.47
N GLY A 48 1.46 -5.19 3.08
CA GLY A 48 0.25 -4.56 3.57
C GLY A 48 -0.69 -5.46 4.35
N VAL A 49 -1.78 -4.84 4.82
CA VAL A 49 -2.83 -5.49 5.62
C VAL A 49 -4.18 -4.97 5.15
N VAL A 50 -5.16 -5.85 5.00
CA VAL A 50 -6.57 -5.47 4.81
C VAL A 50 -7.36 -5.95 6.01
N ILE A 51 -8.03 -5.03 6.69
CA ILE A 51 -8.83 -5.25 7.89
C ILE A 51 -10.29 -4.99 7.53
N LEU A 52 -11.20 -5.83 8.03
CA LEU A 52 -12.65 -5.66 7.90
C LEU A 52 -13.33 -5.88 9.25
N ASP A 53 -14.41 -5.12 9.48
CA ASP A 53 -15.34 -5.38 10.56
C ASP A 53 -16.37 -6.42 10.10
N THR A 54 -16.61 -7.45 10.91
CA THR A 54 -17.60 -8.50 10.62
C THR A 54 -18.86 -8.34 11.48
N SER A 55 -19.06 -7.17 12.10
CA SER A 55 -20.28 -6.88 12.86
C SER A 55 -21.46 -6.66 11.92
N ALA A 56 -22.59 -7.26 12.25
CA ALA A 56 -23.80 -7.11 11.45
C ALA A 56 -24.20 -5.63 11.30
N GLY A 57 -24.35 -5.17 10.06
CA GLY A 57 -24.78 -3.82 9.72
C GLY A 57 -23.68 -2.75 9.80
N VAL A 58 -22.42 -3.14 10.05
CA VAL A 58 -21.26 -2.25 9.96
C VAL A 58 -20.66 -2.40 8.55
N ASP A 59 -20.30 -1.29 7.92
CA ASP A 59 -19.62 -1.24 6.62
C ASP A 59 -18.30 -0.49 6.82
N GLU A 60 -17.32 -1.17 7.42
CA GLU A 60 -16.03 -0.56 7.79
C GLU A 60 -14.87 -1.50 7.48
N ALA A 61 -13.92 -1.00 6.69
CA ALA A 61 -12.67 -1.66 6.42
C ALA A 61 -11.50 -0.67 6.39
N ALA A 62 -10.29 -1.21 6.52
CA ALA A 62 -9.06 -0.46 6.38
C ALA A 62 -8.09 -1.20 5.47
N TRP A 63 -7.40 -0.44 4.62
CA TRP A 63 -6.31 -0.97 3.82
C TRP A 63 -5.02 -0.22 4.11
N ILE A 64 -4.00 -0.99 4.48
CA ILE A 64 -2.69 -0.51 4.86
C ILE A 64 -1.68 -1.01 3.84
N VAL A 65 -0.85 -0.12 3.30
CA VAL A 65 0.30 -0.46 2.46
C VAL A 65 1.53 0.20 3.04
N HIS A 66 2.65 -0.51 3.09
CA HIS A 66 3.89 0.02 3.62
C HIS A 66 5.12 -0.53 2.90
N THR A 67 6.29 -0.11 3.37
CA THR A 67 7.61 -0.52 2.86
C THR A 67 8.50 -1.15 3.93
N VAL A 68 8.01 -1.26 5.17
CA VAL A 68 8.72 -1.87 6.30
C VAL A 68 8.80 -3.40 6.11
N PRO A 69 9.98 -4.01 5.96
CA PRO A 69 10.12 -5.46 5.77
C PRO A 69 9.67 -6.24 7.01
N GLY A 70 8.95 -7.35 6.80
CA GLY A 70 8.55 -8.28 7.88
C GLY A 70 7.54 -7.73 8.88
N TYR A 71 6.96 -6.56 8.60
CA TYR A 71 5.99 -5.86 9.45
C TYR A 71 4.58 -5.94 8.84
N PRO A 72 3.51 -5.74 9.64
CA PRO A 72 3.48 -6.00 11.09
C PRO A 72 3.62 -7.50 11.39
N VAL A 73 3.95 -7.84 12.63
CA VAL A 73 3.86 -9.22 13.10
C VAL A 73 2.46 -9.42 13.71
N PRO A 74 1.59 -10.27 13.13
CA PRO A 74 0.22 -10.46 13.60
C PRO A 74 0.18 -11.17 14.95
N ARG A 75 -0.79 -10.82 15.81
CA ARG A 75 -1.11 -11.52 17.06
C ARG A 75 0.04 -11.62 18.08
N VAL A 76 1.01 -10.70 18.01
CA VAL A 76 2.05 -10.54 19.02
C VAL A 76 2.03 -9.11 19.56
N ALA A 77 2.75 -8.85 20.65
CA ALA A 77 2.90 -7.51 21.17
C ALA A 77 3.44 -6.56 20.08
N TYR A 78 2.82 -5.38 19.98
CA TYR A 78 3.26 -4.35 19.05
C TYR A 78 4.72 -3.95 19.28
N THR A 79 5.45 -3.92 18.17
CA THR A 79 6.81 -3.40 18.08
C THR A 79 7.08 -2.99 16.63
N PHE A 80 7.78 -1.88 16.47
CA PHE A 80 8.40 -1.48 15.23
C PHE A 80 9.80 -2.12 15.12
N PRO A 81 10.21 -2.68 13.97
CA PRO A 81 11.49 -3.35 13.87
C PRO A 81 12.67 -2.38 14.14
N ALA A 82 13.46 -2.66 15.17
CA ALA A 82 14.59 -1.81 15.58
C ALA A 82 15.60 -1.53 14.46
N SER A 83 15.80 -2.49 13.54
CA SER A 83 16.69 -2.33 12.38
C SER A 83 16.20 -1.29 11.37
N GLU A 84 14.90 -1.00 11.35
CA GLU A 84 14.26 -0.15 10.35
C GLU A 84 14.18 1.33 10.78
N TYR A 85 14.52 1.67 12.02
CA TYR A 85 14.61 3.07 12.48
C TYR A 85 15.68 3.89 11.72
N ALA A 86 16.70 3.21 11.18
CA ALA A 86 17.76 3.87 10.41
C ALA A 86 17.34 4.17 8.96
N ASN A 87 16.17 3.68 8.53
CA ASN A 87 15.70 3.71 7.15
C ASN A 87 14.45 4.60 7.00
N GLY A 88 14.29 5.19 5.81
CA GLY A 88 13.08 5.88 5.41
C GLY A 88 12.03 4.88 4.92
N HIS A 89 10.83 4.96 5.49
CA HIS A 89 9.68 4.15 5.09
C HIS A 89 8.44 5.00 4.84
N LEU A 90 7.61 4.54 3.92
CA LEU A 90 6.25 5.05 3.71
C LEU A 90 5.23 4.04 4.24
N LEU A 91 4.22 4.56 4.94
CA LEU A 91 3.01 3.84 5.32
C LEU A 91 1.80 4.67 4.92
N ILE A 92 0.81 4.01 4.32
CA ILE A 92 -0.47 4.61 3.93
C ILE A 92 -1.57 3.75 4.52
N CYS A 93 -2.46 4.35 5.30
CA CYS A 93 -3.66 3.72 5.83
C CYS A 93 -4.89 4.41 5.26
N LEU A 94 -5.79 3.64 4.66
CA LEU A 94 -7.03 4.12 4.05
C LEU A 94 -8.22 3.51 4.76
N SER A 95 -9.07 4.33 5.36
CA SER A 95 -10.43 3.93 5.76
C SER A 95 -11.30 3.84 4.52
N ILE A 96 -11.94 2.68 4.33
CA ILE A 96 -12.70 2.33 3.13
C ILE A 96 -13.96 1.56 3.53
N SER A 97 -15.01 1.63 2.72
CA SER A 97 -16.12 0.68 2.87
C SER A 97 -15.69 -0.70 2.42
N GLU A 98 -16.36 -1.74 2.92
CA GLU A 98 -16.08 -3.14 2.58
C GLU A 98 -16.25 -3.43 1.09
N SER A 99 -17.13 -2.69 0.42
CA SER A 99 -17.29 -2.76 -1.04
C SER A 99 -15.99 -2.46 -1.82
N GLN A 100 -15.03 -1.76 -1.20
CA GLN A 100 -13.74 -1.44 -1.81
C GLN A 100 -12.72 -2.58 -1.67
N ILE A 101 -13.00 -3.62 -0.89
CA ILE A 101 -12.09 -4.77 -0.71
C ILE A 101 -11.93 -5.57 -2.02
N GLU A 102 -13.02 -5.80 -2.76
CA GLU A 102 -12.97 -6.58 -4.01
C GLU A 102 -12.07 -5.93 -5.09
N PRO A 103 -12.15 -4.63 -5.41
CA PRO A 103 -11.21 -4.01 -6.34
C PRO A 103 -9.77 -4.00 -5.81
N ILE A 104 -9.54 -3.88 -4.50
CA ILE A 104 -8.19 -4.05 -3.92
C ILE A 104 -7.70 -5.49 -4.16
N ALA A 105 -8.52 -6.49 -3.88
CA ALA A 105 -8.20 -7.89 -4.10
C ALA A 105 -7.95 -8.21 -5.57
N ALA A 106 -8.67 -7.60 -6.51
CA ALA A 106 -8.41 -7.73 -7.94
C ALA A 106 -7.02 -7.18 -8.33
N ALA A 107 -6.58 -6.09 -7.71
CA ALA A 107 -5.23 -5.55 -7.89
C ALA A 107 -4.16 -6.46 -7.27
N LEU A 108 -4.42 -7.01 -6.08
CA LEU A 108 -3.53 -7.94 -5.38
C LEU A 108 -3.42 -9.28 -6.10
N SER A 109 -4.51 -9.83 -6.62
CA SER A 109 -4.52 -11.10 -7.37
C SER A 109 -3.55 -11.08 -8.55
N LEU A 110 -3.40 -9.91 -9.19
CA LEU A 110 -2.43 -9.75 -10.27
C LEU A 110 -0.99 -9.62 -9.77
N ALA A 111 -0.79 -8.96 -8.62
CA ALA A 111 0.52 -8.81 -7.98
C ALA A 111 1.01 -10.11 -7.32
N SER A 112 0.10 -11.05 -7.06
CA SER A 112 0.38 -12.37 -6.47
C SER A 112 1.21 -12.28 -5.18
N PRO A 113 0.76 -11.53 -4.16
CA PRO A 113 1.50 -11.40 -2.92
C PRO A 113 1.51 -12.69 -2.10
N PHE A 114 2.50 -12.80 -1.22
CA PHE A 114 2.57 -13.87 -0.25
C PHE A 114 1.69 -13.52 0.96
N ILE A 115 0.62 -14.29 1.19
CA ILE A 115 -0.25 -14.13 2.35
C ILE A 115 0.39 -14.88 3.53
N TYR A 116 0.86 -14.15 4.53
CA TYR A 116 1.53 -14.74 5.70
C TYR A 116 0.62 -14.85 6.93
N TYR A 117 -0.54 -14.21 6.89
CA TYR A 117 -1.59 -14.34 7.90
C TYR A 117 -2.96 -14.10 7.28
N ASN A 118 -3.95 -14.88 7.69
CA ASN A 118 -5.34 -14.72 7.29
C ASN A 118 -6.26 -15.29 8.38
N ASP A 119 -7.20 -14.48 8.85
CA ASP A 119 -8.32 -14.95 9.68
C ASP A 119 -9.69 -14.46 9.16
N VAL A 120 -9.75 -14.06 7.88
CA VAL A 120 -11.00 -13.68 7.21
C VAL A 120 -11.89 -14.92 7.06
N PRO A 121 -13.14 -14.90 7.58
CA PRO A 121 -14.02 -16.05 7.54
C PRO A 121 -14.62 -16.26 6.13
N ASP A 122 -14.97 -17.50 5.80
CA ASP A 122 -15.47 -17.86 4.45
C ASP A 122 -16.72 -17.08 4.02
N ALA A 123 -17.59 -16.70 4.96
CA ALA A 123 -18.77 -15.88 4.69
C ALA A 123 -18.43 -14.53 4.02
N GLU A 124 -17.25 -13.99 4.32
CA GLU A 124 -16.74 -12.73 3.73
C GLU A 124 -16.18 -12.94 2.32
N LEU A 125 -15.99 -14.19 1.88
CA LEU A 125 -15.41 -14.55 0.59
C LEU A 125 -16.47 -14.85 -0.47
N ASP A 126 -17.69 -15.23 -0.05
CA ASP A 126 -18.76 -15.64 -0.97
C ASP A 126 -19.18 -14.51 -1.94
N SER A 127 -19.11 -13.26 -1.49
CA SER A 127 -19.37 -12.07 -2.31
C SER A 127 -18.12 -11.47 -2.94
N ARG A 128 -16.92 -11.99 -2.65
CA ARG A 128 -15.62 -11.39 -3.01
C ARG A 128 -14.72 -12.41 -3.74
N PRO A 129 -15.01 -12.70 -5.02
CA PRO A 129 -14.32 -13.76 -5.75
C PRO A 129 -12.82 -13.47 -5.97
N SER A 130 -12.42 -12.21 -6.13
CA SER A 130 -10.99 -11.87 -6.25
C SER A 130 -10.28 -12.04 -4.91
N LEU A 131 -10.93 -11.69 -3.80
CA LEU A 131 -10.39 -11.92 -2.45
C LEU A 131 -10.18 -13.40 -2.19
N LYS A 132 -11.18 -14.23 -2.50
CA LYS A 132 -11.08 -15.69 -2.38
C LYS A 132 -9.87 -16.25 -3.12
N LYS A 133 -9.63 -15.79 -4.35
CA LYS A 133 -8.45 -16.18 -5.15
C LYS A 133 -7.13 -15.78 -4.49
N VAL A 134 -7.05 -14.55 -3.99
CA VAL A 134 -5.86 -14.03 -3.30
C VAL A 134 -5.52 -14.89 -2.07
N LEU A 135 -6.52 -15.16 -1.23
CA LEU A 135 -6.32 -15.94 0.00
C LEU A 135 -6.01 -17.42 -0.28
N ASN A 136 -6.48 -17.96 -1.40
CA ASN A 136 -6.13 -19.30 -1.87
C ASN A 136 -4.77 -19.38 -2.57
N GLY A 137 -4.05 -18.26 -2.75
CA GLY A 137 -2.78 -18.23 -3.46
C GLY A 137 -2.90 -18.46 -4.97
N GLU A 138 -4.09 -18.24 -5.56
CA GLU A 138 -4.28 -18.35 -7.00
C GLU A 138 -3.59 -17.20 -7.74
N THR A 139 -2.84 -17.54 -8.79
CA THR A 139 -2.08 -16.56 -9.56
C THR A 139 -2.72 -16.27 -10.91
N ALA A 140 -2.81 -14.99 -11.27
CA ALA A 140 -3.30 -14.56 -12.57
C ALA A 140 -2.30 -14.92 -13.68
N MET A 141 -2.45 -16.11 -14.27
CA MET A 141 -1.53 -16.63 -15.29
C MET A 141 -1.81 -16.12 -16.71
N LYS A 142 -3.02 -15.62 -16.98
CA LYS A 142 -3.47 -15.19 -18.32
C LYS A 142 -3.44 -13.67 -18.45
N PRO A 143 -3.20 -13.13 -19.66
CA PRO A 143 -3.35 -11.70 -19.92
C PRO A 143 -4.75 -11.18 -19.57
N PRO A 144 -4.90 -9.89 -19.21
CA PRO A 144 -3.87 -8.85 -19.17
C PRO A 144 -2.92 -8.94 -17.95
N PHE A 145 -1.63 -8.64 -18.15
CA PHE A 145 -0.59 -8.68 -17.10
C PHE A 145 -0.39 -7.36 -16.33
N SER A 146 -1.30 -6.41 -16.53
CA SER A 146 -1.36 -5.14 -15.80
C SER A 146 -2.82 -4.76 -15.59
N THR A 147 -3.15 -4.20 -14.43
CA THR A 147 -4.49 -3.73 -14.11
C THR A 147 -4.46 -2.36 -13.48
N LYS A 148 -5.59 -1.67 -13.60
CA LYS A 148 -5.88 -0.41 -12.91
C LYS A 148 -7.20 -0.60 -12.19
N GLN A 149 -7.19 -0.41 -10.88
CA GLN A 149 -8.38 -0.38 -10.05
C GLN A 149 -8.58 1.04 -9.52
N ASN A 150 -9.83 1.42 -9.29
CA ASN A 150 -10.15 2.68 -8.63
C ASN A 150 -10.96 2.36 -7.38
N ILE A 151 -10.58 2.97 -6.27
CA ILE A 151 -11.32 2.93 -5.02
C ILE A 151 -11.55 4.35 -4.52
N LYS A 152 -12.37 4.48 -3.47
CA LYS A 152 -12.55 5.72 -2.74
C LYS A 152 -12.45 5.47 -1.24
N THR A 153 -11.91 6.43 -0.50
CA THR A 153 -11.95 6.40 0.96
C THR A 153 -13.36 6.67 1.47
N GLN A 154 -13.66 6.20 2.68
CA GLN A 154 -14.92 6.43 3.39
C GLN A 154 -14.93 7.78 4.15
N ALA A 155 -14.10 8.74 3.71
CA ALA A 155 -14.08 10.09 4.27
C ALA A 155 -15.17 10.98 3.62
N ASN A 156 -15.45 12.12 4.25
CA ASN A 156 -16.28 13.17 3.67
C ASN A 156 -15.50 14.49 3.60
N PRO A 157 -15.11 14.98 2.41
CA PRO A 157 -15.31 14.36 1.09
C PRO A 157 -14.43 13.12 0.89
N SER A 158 -14.89 12.18 0.06
CA SER A 158 -14.13 10.96 -0.24
C SER A 158 -12.90 11.28 -1.10
N VAL A 159 -11.79 10.59 -0.83
CA VAL A 159 -10.55 10.72 -1.61
C VAL A 159 -10.49 9.59 -2.64
N PRO A 160 -10.40 9.87 -3.96
CA PRO A 160 -10.23 8.84 -4.97
C PRO A 160 -8.80 8.31 -4.99
N VAL A 161 -8.65 6.99 -5.09
CA VAL A 161 -7.36 6.30 -5.14
C VAL A 161 -7.30 5.41 -6.37
N GLN A 162 -6.19 5.47 -7.11
CA GLN A 162 -5.92 4.62 -8.26
C GLN A 162 -4.84 3.61 -7.91
N ILE A 163 -5.15 2.32 -8.08
CA ILE A 163 -4.24 1.22 -7.79
C ILE A 163 -3.74 0.69 -9.14
N PHE A 164 -2.43 0.68 -9.33
CA PHE A 164 -1.78 0.13 -10.52
C PHE A 164 -1.02 -1.11 -10.11
N SER A 165 -1.34 -2.25 -10.72
CA SER A 165 -0.64 -3.51 -10.45
C SER A 165 -0.14 -4.15 -11.74
N LYS A 166 0.97 -4.88 -11.65
CA LYS A 166 1.51 -5.73 -12.70
C LYS A 166 1.83 -7.09 -12.11
N SER A 167 1.76 -8.13 -12.94
CA SER A 167 2.29 -9.44 -12.57
C SER A 167 3.79 -9.51 -12.84
N GLU A 168 4.47 -10.46 -12.21
CA GLU A 168 5.88 -10.77 -12.47
C GLU A 168 6.15 -11.13 -13.94
N ARG A 169 5.15 -11.71 -14.61
CA ARG A 169 5.21 -12.05 -16.05
C ARG A 169 5.21 -10.81 -16.95
N SER A 170 4.79 -9.65 -16.43
CA SER A 170 4.75 -8.42 -17.21
C SER A 170 6.15 -7.89 -17.47
N LYS A 171 6.52 -7.88 -18.75
CA LYS A 171 7.76 -7.26 -19.26
C LYS A 171 7.71 -5.73 -19.26
N TYR A 172 6.58 -5.13 -18.89
CA TYR A 172 6.42 -3.69 -18.85
C TYR A 172 7.00 -3.09 -17.58
N GLU A 173 7.77 -2.02 -17.77
CA GLU A 173 8.18 -1.11 -16.71
C GLU A 173 6.95 -0.30 -16.27
N ILE A 174 6.63 -0.33 -14.97
CA ILE A 174 5.36 0.15 -14.42
C ILE A 174 5.22 1.67 -14.53
N TYR A 175 6.29 2.43 -14.32
CA TYR A 175 6.22 3.89 -14.36
C TYR A 175 5.99 4.40 -15.78
N GLN A 176 6.75 3.91 -16.75
CA GLN A 176 6.74 4.37 -18.14
C GLN A 176 5.57 3.83 -18.94
N ARG A 177 5.27 2.53 -18.80
CA ARG A 177 4.29 1.86 -19.66
C ARG A 177 2.90 1.82 -19.06
N ILE A 178 2.76 1.98 -17.75
CA ILE A 178 1.47 1.91 -17.06
C ILE A 178 1.11 3.29 -16.47
N ILE A 179 1.83 3.74 -15.44
CA ILE A 179 1.45 4.93 -14.65
C ILE A 179 1.49 6.21 -15.49
N SER A 180 2.60 6.51 -16.18
CA SER A 180 2.75 7.74 -16.97
C SER A 180 1.72 7.85 -18.10
N ARG A 181 1.34 6.71 -18.72
CA ARG A 181 0.31 6.67 -19.77
C ARG A 181 -1.09 6.96 -19.22
N GLN A 182 -1.38 6.49 -18.01
CA GLN A 182 -2.68 6.63 -17.37
C GLN A 182 -2.85 8.01 -16.74
N LEU A 183 -1.85 8.48 -15.97
CA LEU A 183 -1.90 9.78 -15.31
C LEU A 183 -1.74 10.95 -16.28
N LYS A 184 -1.05 10.74 -17.42
CA LYS A 184 -0.73 11.80 -18.40
C LYS A 184 -0.02 13.01 -17.77
N LYS A 185 0.78 12.77 -16.73
CA LYS A 185 1.56 13.77 -15.99
C LYS A 185 3.04 13.42 -15.97
N THR A 186 3.87 14.42 -15.68
CA THR A 186 5.27 14.21 -15.31
C THR A 186 5.33 13.61 -13.91
N ILE A 187 6.11 12.54 -13.75
CA ILE A 187 6.34 11.86 -12.46
C ILE A 187 7.82 11.91 -12.11
N LYS A 188 8.12 12.13 -10.84
CA LYS A 188 9.45 12.06 -10.26
C LYS A 188 9.56 10.76 -9.46
N VAL A 189 10.64 10.00 -9.65
CA VAL A 189 10.81 8.69 -9.03
C VAL A 189 12.24 8.51 -8.51
N TRP A 190 12.37 7.89 -7.34
CA TRP A 190 13.61 7.25 -6.90
C TRP A 190 13.66 5.82 -7.48
N THR A 191 14.86 5.33 -7.78
CA THR A 191 15.04 3.96 -8.28
C THR A 191 16.36 3.37 -7.80
N ARG A 192 16.31 2.20 -7.17
CA ARG A 192 17.52 1.43 -6.81
C ARG A 192 18.17 0.81 -8.06
N ARG A 193 19.07 1.57 -8.67
CA ARG A 193 20.33 1.10 -9.29
C ARG A 193 20.34 0.09 -10.45
N ASP A 194 19.24 -0.32 -11.07
CA ASP A 194 19.36 -1.15 -12.28
C ASP A 194 19.68 -0.34 -13.56
N LYS A 195 19.66 1.00 -13.49
CA LYS A 195 19.82 1.95 -14.62
C LYS A 195 18.88 1.66 -15.80
N LYS A 196 17.87 0.79 -15.63
CA LYS A 196 16.92 0.44 -16.70
C LYS A 196 15.87 1.52 -16.84
N LEU A 197 15.51 2.18 -15.75
CA LEU A 197 14.65 3.34 -15.80
C LEU A 197 15.45 4.53 -16.33
N LYS A 198 15.27 4.83 -17.62
CA LYS A 198 15.84 6.02 -18.24
C LYS A 198 14.83 7.15 -18.14
N ALA A 199 15.31 8.35 -17.83
CA ALA A 199 14.52 9.55 -18.04
C ALA A 199 14.02 9.55 -19.48
N ASN A 200 12.71 9.67 -19.67
CA ASN A 200 12.10 9.58 -20.98
C ASN A 200 11.42 10.90 -21.33
N CYS A 201 12.01 11.63 -22.28
CA CYS A 201 11.48 12.88 -22.82
C CYS A 201 10.80 12.72 -24.18
N LYS A 202 10.62 11.49 -24.67
CA LYS A 202 10.05 11.23 -26.00
C LYS A 202 8.57 11.57 -26.14
N ILE A 203 7.86 11.83 -25.04
CA ILE A 203 6.44 12.20 -25.07
C ILE A 203 6.32 13.68 -24.68
N PRO A 204 5.89 14.57 -25.61
CA PRO A 204 5.70 15.98 -25.32
C PRO A 204 4.81 16.19 -24.10
N GLY A 205 5.29 16.95 -23.10
CA GLY A 205 4.55 17.29 -21.88
C GLY A 205 4.40 16.15 -20.85
N ARG A 206 5.09 15.01 -21.02
CA ARG A 206 5.04 13.87 -20.08
C ARG A 206 6.41 13.25 -19.90
N HIS A 207 6.98 13.44 -18.71
CA HIS A 207 8.34 13.00 -18.40
C HIS A 207 8.36 12.04 -17.20
N ILE A 208 9.27 11.08 -17.25
CA ILE A 208 9.76 10.41 -16.04
C ILE A 208 11.07 11.07 -15.70
N LEU A 209 11.13 11.66 -14.53
CA LEU A 209 12.32 12.31 -14.00
C LEU A 209 12.86 11.47 -12.84
N LEU A 210 14.16 11.21 -12.87
CA LEU A 210 14.83 10.53 -11.77
C LEU A 210 15.21 11.56 -10.71
N VAL A 211 14.89 11.27 -9.46
CA VAL A 211 15.35 12.08 -8.34
C VAL A 211 16.77 11.61 -7.98
N SER A 212 17.74 12.50 -8.04
CA SER A 212 19.16 12.20 -7.81
C SER A 212 19.72 12.84 -6.54
N THR A 213 18.95 13.72 -5.91
CA THR A 213 19.33 14.42 -4.68
C THR A 213 18.48 13.91 -3.51
N PRO A 214 18.95 14.10 -2.28
CA PRO A 214 18.08 13.96 -1.11
C PRO A 214 16.80 14.79 -1.26
N ILE A 215 15.73 14.34 -0.61
CA ILE A 215 14.49 15.12 -0.43
C ILE A 215 14.31 15.40 1.05
N ASP A 216 13.70 16.52 1.39
CA ASP A 216 13.39 16.86 2.78
C ASP A 216 11.92 16.58 3.10
N VAL A 217 11.68 15.85 4.19
CA VAL A 217 10.37 15.66 4.79
C VAL A 217 10.41 16.32 6.17
N ASN A 218 9.70 17.43 6.33
CA ASN A 218 9.69 18.21 7.58
C ASN A 218 11.11 18.51 8.13
N MET A 219 12.00 19.06 7.28
CA MET A 219 13.41 19.36 7.60
C MET A 219 14.31 18.14 7.88
N GLN A 220 13.80 16.92 7.69
CA GLN A 220 14.59 15.70 7.77
C GLN A 220 14.94 15.21 6.36
N ALA A 221 16.23 15.13 6.06
CA ALA A 221 16.71 14.66 4.77
C ALA A 221 16.54 13.14 4.64
N SER A 222 15.85 12.71 3.59
CA SER A 222 15.83 11.32 3.11
C SER A 222 16.69 11.19 1.85
N SER A 223 17.44 10.09 1.76
CA SER A 223 18.37 9.81 0.67
C SER A 223 18.03 8.49 0.00
N LEU A 224 18.40 8.34 -1.27
CA LEU A 224 18.13 7.12 -2.04
C LEU A 224 18.66 5.86 -1.35
N GLU A 225 19.81 5.93 -0.68
CA GLU A 225 20.44 4.80 0.00
C GLU A 225 19.69 4.34 1.24
N LYS A 226 19.11 5.29 1.99
CA LYS A 226 18.44 5.03 3.27
C LYS A 226 16.92 4.88 3.14
N ASP A 227 16.35 5.33 2.03
CA ASP A 227 14.91 5.20 1.78
C ASP A 227 14.60 3.83 1.14
N VAL A 228 13.54 3.17 1.63
CA VAL A 228 13.08 1.83 1.20
C VAL A 228 11.84 1.94 0.30
N THR A 229 11.42 3.15 -0.06
CA THR A 229 10.28 3.41 -0.98
C THR A 229 10.63 3.36 -2.48
N ASN A 230 11.85 2.93 -2.81
CA ASN A 230 12.52 3.07 -4.11
C ASN A 230 12.64 1.79 -4.95
#